data_AF-W1NGU3-F1
#
_entry.id   AF-W1NGU3-F1
#
_cell.length_a   1.000
_cell.length_b   1.000
_cell.length_c   1.000
_cell.angle_alpha   90.00
_cell.angle_beta   90.00
_cell.angle_gamma   90.00
#
_symmetry.space_group_name_H-M   'P 1'
#
loop_
_entity.id
_entity.type
_entity.pdbx_description
1 polymer ?
#
loop_
_entity_poly.entity_id
_entity_poly.type
_entity_poly.pdbx_seq_one_letter_code
_entity_poly.pdbx_strand_id
1 'polypeptide(L)'
;MTLKDMVKGSRNMLGRYVGNWFYDKGIPFDATNSPYFLPMVSVIQRARPGVKPPTSYELSGPILDEEVEEVTKWIEEFKQSWPRADITLMSDGWLNKVNKKEFLNFFAYSPKDSGGGER
;
A
#
# COMPACT_ATOMS: atom_id res chain seq x y z
N MET A 1 -6.11 1.62 -39.50
CA MET A 1 -5.62 1.23 -38.16
C MET A 1 -6.80 0.63 -37.39
N THR A 2 -6.69 -0.59 -36.86
CA THR A 2 -7.82 -1.25 -36.18
C THR A 2 -7.86 -0.89 -34.69
N LEU A 3 -9.02 -1.05 -34.04
CA LEU A 3 -9.16 -0.85 -32.58
C LEU A 3 -8.16 -1.73 -31.79
N LYS A 4 -7.91 -2.95 -32.26
CA LYS A 4 -6.92 -3.86 -31.66
C LYS A 4 -5.51 -3.28 -31.74
N ASP A 5 -5.15 -2.65 -32.86
CA ASP A 5 -3.84 -2.00 -33.04
C ASP A 5 -3.67 -0.80 -32.11
N MET A 6 -4.73 -0.01 -31.91
CA MET A 6 -4.73 1.12 -30.99
C MET A 6 -4.55 0.67 -29.53
N VAL A 7 -5.32 -0.34 -29.09
CA VAL A 7 -5.19 -0.91 -27.74
C VAL A 7 -3.80 -1.47 -27.50
N LYS A 8 -3.24 -2.18 -28.48
CA LYS A 8 -1.87 -2.72 -28.42
C LYS A 8 -0.84 -1.59 -28.31
N GLY A 9 -0.98 -0.53 -29.11
CA GLY A 9 -0.12 0.65 -29.06
C GLY A 9 -0.13 1.33 -27.69
N SER A 10 -1.32 1.58 -27.14
CA SER A 10 -1.48 2.18 -25.80
C SER A 10 -0.89 1.29 -24.70
N ARG A 11 -1.11 -0.02 -24.76
CA ARG A 11 -0.53 -0.98 -23.80
C ARG A 11 1.00 -0.95 -23.83
N ASN A 12 1.59 -0.91 -25.02
CA ASN A 12 3.04 -0.86 -25.18
C ASN A 12 3.64 0.44 -24.63
N MET A 13 2.99 1.58 -24.89
CA MET A 13 3.43 2.88 -24.36
C MET A 13 3.33 2.94 -22.84
N LEU A 14 2.21 2.48 -22.26
CA LEU A 14 2.04 2.39 -20.81
C LEU A 14 3.14 1.53 -20.18
N GLY A 15 3.36 0.32 -20.72
CA GLY A 15 4.40 -0.59 -20.23
C GLY A 15 5.80 0.02 -20.30
N ARG A 16 6.11 0.77 -21.37
CA ARG A 16 7.40 1.46 -21.51
C ARG A 16 7.63 2.52 -20.43
N TYR A 17 6.65 3.38 -20.17
CA TYR A 17 6.82 4.44 -19.16
C TYR A 17 6.83 3.91 -17.73
N VAL A 18 5.97 2.94 -17.42
CA VAL A 18 6.00 2.25 -16.13
C VAL A 18 7.35 1.54 -15.94
N GLY A 19 7.81 0.80 -16.95
CA GLY A 19 9.10 0.13 -16.93
C GLY A 19 10.26 1.10 -16.69
N ASN A 20 10.33 2.21 -17.44
CA ASN A 20 11.36 3.23 -17.25
C ASN A 20 11.41 3.75 -15.82
N TRP A 21 10.26 3.99 -15.19
CA TRP A 21 10.20 4.45 -13.80
C TRP A 21 10.67 3.37 -12.81
N PHE A 22 10.30 2.10 -13.02
CA PHE A 22 10.79 0.98 -12.22
C PHE A 22 12.32 0.85 -12.30
N TYR A 23 12.88 0.95 -13.51
CA TYR A 23 14.32 0.85 -13.72
C TYR A 23 15.08 2.02 -13.09
N ASP A 24 14.61 3.25 -13.26
CA ASP A 24 15.21 4.46 -12.69
C ASP A 24 15.20 4.45 -11.15
N LYS A 25 14.11 3.96 -10.55
CA LYS A 25 13.93 3.94 -9.09
C LYS A 25 14.37 2.64 -8.43
N GLY A 26 14.83 1.65 -9.19
CA GLY A 26 15.21 0.34 -8.67
C GLY A 26 14.05 -0.38 -7.97
N ILE A 27 12.82 -0.19 -8.45
CA ILE A 27 11.63 -0.78 -7.84
C ILE A 27 11.59 -2.28 -8.19
N PRO A 28 11.50 -3.18 -7.19
CA PRO A 28 11.30 -4.60 -7.43
C PRO A 28 10.06 -4.89 -8.30
N PHE A 29 10.19 -5.82 -9.26
CA PHE A 29 9.09 -6.09 -10.21
C PHE A 29 7.85 -6.72 -9.55
N ASP A 30 8.00 -7.36 -8.40
CA ASP A 30 6.89 -7.88 -7.60
C ASP A 30 6.00 -6.78 -7.02
N ALA A 31 6.44 -5.51 -7.02
CA ALA A 31 5.60 -4.37 -6.67
C ALA A 31 4.33 -4.27 -7.53
N THR A 32 4.30 -4.86 -8.74
CA THR A 32 3.08 -4.93 -9.56
C THR A 32 2.01 -5.85 -8.99
N ASN A 33 2.36 -6.75 -8.07
CA ASN A 33 1.42 -7.65 -7.38
C ASN A 33 0.76 -6.97 -6.17
N SER A 34 1.18 -5.75 -5.82
CA SER A 34 0.55 -4.95 -4.78
C SER A 34 -0.94 -4.72 -5.10
N PRO A 35 -1.85 -4.85 -4.11
CA PRO A 35 -3.27 -4.56 -4.31
C PRO A 35 -3.53 -3.12 -4.76
N TYR A 36 -2.57 -2.21 -4.55
CA TYR A 36 -2.68 -0.80 -4.93
C TYR A 36 -2.23 -0.50 -6.38
N PHE A 37 -1.52 -1.41 -7.04
CA PHE A 37 -0.94 -1.16 -8.36
C PHE A 37 -2.02 -0.99 -9.45
N LEU A 38 -2.97 -1.93 -9.54
CA LEU A 38 -4.06 -1.85 -10.52
C LEU A 38 -5.00 -0.66 -10.28
N PRO A 39 -5.43 -0.36 -9.04
CA PRO A 39 -6.17 0.87 -8.74
C PRO A 39 -5.44 2.14 -9.18
N MET A 40 -4.14 2.28 -8.89
CA MET A 40 -3.34 3.42 -9.30
C MET A 40 -3.37 3.60 -10.83
N VAL A 41 -3.09 2.53 -11.58
CA VAL A 41 -3.11 2.57 -13.05
C VAL A 41 -4.50 2.93 -13.58
N SER A 42 -5.56 2.39 -12.98
CA SER A 42 -6.96 2.68 -13.35
C SER A 42 -7.33 4.15 -13.14
N VAL A 43 -6.91 4.75 -12.02
CA VAL A 43 -7.12 6.17 -11.73
C VAL A 43 -6.36 7.04 -12.74
N ILE A 44 -5.10 6.71 -13.03
CA ILE A 44 -4.29 7.44 -14.03
C ILE A 44 -4.95 7.39 -15.42
N GLN A 45 -5.50 6.24 -15.82
CA GLN A 45 -6.21 6.09 -17.10
C GLN A 45 -7.49 6.93 -17.20
N ARG A 46 -8.16 7.17 -16.06
CA ARG A 46 -9.39 7.97 -15.98
C ARG A 46 -9.12 9.46 -15.77
N ALA A 47 -7.91 9.83 -15.37
CA ALA A 47 -7.54 11.22 -15.11
C ALA A 47 -7.66 12.05 -16.39
N ARG A 48 -8.23 13.25 -16.26
CA ARG A 48 -8.35 14.18 -17.39
C ARG A 48 -7.00 14.82 -17.71
N PRO A 49 -6.75 15.21 -18.98
CA PRO A 49 -5.61 16.04 -19.32
C PRO A 49 -5.54 17.29 -18.42
N GLY A 50 -4.36 17.58 -17.88
CA GLY A 50 -4.14 18.69 -16.96
C GLY A 50 -4.15 18.31 -15.48
N VAL A 51 -4.63 17.12 -15.11
CA VAL A 51 -4.40 16.57 -13.76
C VAL A 51 -2.92 16.29 -13.61
N LYS A 52 -2.27 16.96 -12.67
CA LYS A 52 -0.84 16.78 -12.38
C LYS A 52 -0.66 15.58 -11.46
N PRO A 53 0.44 14.80 -11.63
CA PRO A 53 0.83 13.83 -10.62
C PRO A 53 1.17 14.56 -9.31
N PRO A 54 1.03 13.88 -8.15
CA PRO A 54 1.39 14.46 -6.88
C PRO A 54 2.91 14.74 -6.82
N THR A 55 3.26 15.82 -6.15
CA THR A 55 4.65 16.18 -5.88
C THR A 55 5.22 15.37 -4.71
N SER A 56 6.55 15.35 -4.57
CA SER A 56 7.19 14.72 -3.41
C SER A 56 6.71 15.31 -2.09
N TYR A 57 6.45 16.62 -2.05
CA TYR A 57 5.95 17.30 -0.84
C TYR A 57 4.54 16.83 -0.49
N GLU A 58 3.65 16.74 -1.48
CA GLU A 58 2.27 16.26 -1.26
C GLU A 58 2.26 14.80 -0.81
N LEU A 59 3.10 13.95 -1.41
CA LEU A 59 3.23 12.53 -1.03
C LEU A 59 3.78 12.34 0.39
N SER A 60 4.74 13.17 0.82
CA SER A 60 5.35 13.06 2.16
C SER A 60 4.65 13.89 3.24
N GLY A 61 3.64 14.66 2.88
CA GLY A 61 2.90 15.55 3.78
C GLY A 61 1.42 15.19 3.76
N PRO A 62 0.57 16.03 3.14
CA PRO A 62 -0.89 15.91 3.26
C PRO A 62 -1.44 14.53 2.86
N ILE A 63 -0.92 13.89 1.81
CA ILE A 63 -1.41 12.55 1.41
C ILE A 63 -1.01 11.50 2.45
N LEU A 64 0.20 11.60 3.01
CA LEU A 64 0.64 10.69 4.07
C LEU A 64 -0.17 10.91 5.35
N ASP A 65 -0.49 12.17 5.67
CA ASP A 65 -1.32 12.51 6.83
C ASP A 65 -2.72 11.91 6.72
N GLU A 66 -3.33 11.96 5.53
CA GLU A 66 -4.63 11.32 5.25
C GLU A 66 -4.57 9.80 5.43
N GLU A 67 -3.54 9.13 4.89
CA GLU A 67 -3.36 7.68 5.08
C GLU A 67 -3.13 7.30 6.56
N VAL A 68 -2.39 8.13 7.31
CA VAL A 68 -2.21 7.94 8.76
C VAL A 68 -3.54 8.07 9.50
N GLU A 69 -4.39 9.03 9.12
CA GLU A 69 -5.71 9.20 9.72
C GLU A 69 -6.59 7.96 9.46
N GLU A 70 -6.64 7.47 8.22
CA GLU A 70 -7.43 6.29 7.86
C GLU A 70 -6.96 5.02 8.58
N VAL A 71 -5.64 4.80 8.64
CA VAL A 71 -5.07 3.68 9.41
C VAL A 71 -5.37 3.83 10.90
N THR A 72 -5.35 5.05 11.43
CA THR A 72 -5.66 5.30 12.84
C THR A 72 -7.13 4.97 13.15
N LYS A 73 -8.07 5.39 12.31
CA LYS A 73 -9.49 5.03 12.43
C LYS A 73 -9.67 3.51 12.41
N TRP A 74 -9.03 2.83 11.47
CA TRP A 74 -9.08 1.37 11.39
C TRP A 74 -8.52 0.69 12.67
N ILE A 75 -7.44 1.22 13.24
CA ILE A 75 -6.90 0.75 14.52
C ILE A 75 -7.89 0.97 15.66
N GLU A 76 -8.55 2.13 15.72
CA GLU A 76 -9.56 2.43 16.74
C GLU A 76 -10.77 1.49 16.65
N GLU A 77 -11.27 1.22 15.45
CA GLU A 77 -12.31 0.21 15.23
C GLU A 77 -11.86 -1.18 15.67
N PHE A 78 -10.63 -1.56 15.34
CA PHE A 78 -10.06 -2.83 15.78
C PHE A 78 -9.97 -2.90 17.32
N LYS A 79 -9.57 -1.80 17.98
CA LYS A 79 -9.49 -1.69 19.44
C LYS A 79 -10.83 -1.85 20.14
N GLN A 80 -11.95 -1.51 19.49
CA GLN A 80 -13.27 -1.72 20.07
C GLN A 80 -13.61 -3.21 20.28
N SER A 81 -12.94 -4.12 19.56
CA SER A 81 -13.11 -5.58 19.75
C SER A 81 -12.38 -6.13 20.98
N TRP A 82 -11.40 -5.39 21.49
CA TRP A 82 -10.50 -5.82 22.57
C TRP A 82 -11.17 -6.19 23.89
N PRO A 83 -12.24 -5.53 24.36
CA PRO A 83 -12.89 -5.94 25.61
C PRO A 83 -13.51 -7.35 25.53
N ARG A 84 -13.70 -7.90 24.33
CA ARG A 84 -14.33 -9.20 24.09
C ARG A 84 -13.34 -10.27 23.62
N ALA A 85 -12.11 -9.90 23.32
CA ALA A 85 -11.11 -10.78 22.73
C ALA A 85 -9.78 -10.67 23.49
N ASP A 86 -9.11 -11.79 23.71
CA ASP A 86 -7.77 -11.78 24.30
C ASP A 86 -6.76 -11.16 23.33
N ILE A 87 -5.97 -10.20 23.81
CA ILE A 87 -4.91 -9.58 23.04
C ILE A 87 -3.57 -10.20 23.43
N THR A 88 -2.80 -10.65 22.45
CA THR A 88 -1.40 -11.00 22.63
C THR A 88 -0.51 -9.88 22.10
N LEU A 89 0.32 -9.31 22.97
CA LEU A 89 1.40 -8.40 22.58
C LEU A 89 2.69 -9.20 22.41
N MET A 90 3.25 -9.19 21.21
CA MET A 90 4.53 -9.83 20.89
C MET A 90 5.57 -8.75 20.63
N SER A 91 6.82 -9.01 21.02
CA SER A 91 7.96 -8.16 20.66
C SER A 91 9.03 -9.00 19.98
N ASP A 92 9.60 -8.49 18.91
CA ASP A 92 10.76 -9.08 18.23
C ASP A 92 11.84 -8.01 18.06
N GLY A 93 13.10 -8.37 18.29
CA GLY A 93 14.21 -7.45 18.20
C GLY A 93 15.40 -8.07 17.47
N TRP A 94 16.00 -7.31 16.54
CA TRP A 94 17.21 -7.74 15.85
C TRP A 94 18.22 -6.61 15.66
N LEU A 95 19.50 -6.99 15.67
CA LEU A 95 20.62 -6.10 15.35
C LEU A 95 21.01 -6.28 13.88
N ASN A 96 20.94 -5.21 13.11
CA ASN A 96 21.56 -5.18 11.80
C ASN A 96 23.07 -5.01 11.95
N LYS A 97 23.81 -6.10 11.74
CA LYS A 97 25.28 -6.15 11.90
C LYS A 97 26.04 -5.25 10.93
N VAL A 98 25.46 -4.91 9.77
CA VAL A 98 26.12 -4.12 8.72
C VAL A 98 26.11 -2.63 9.08
N ASN A 99 24.96 -2.10 9.48
CA ASN A 99 24.81 -0.69 9.82
C ASN A 99 24.76 -0.41 11.34
N LYS A 100 24.90 -1.44 12.18
CA LYS A 100 24.87 -1.40 13.66
C LYS A 100 23.60 -0.78 14.25
N LYS A 101 22.48 -0.83 13.52
CA LYS A 101 21.18 -0.39 14.04
C LYS A 101 20.44 -1.54 14.70
N GLU A 102 19.92 -1.28 15.89
CA GLU A 102 18.99 -2.16 16.61
C GLU A 102 17.56 -1.81 16.21
N PHE A 103 16.76 -2.84 15.95
CA PHE A 103 15.34 -2.71 15.64
C PHE A 103 14.55 -3.49 16.69
N LEU A 104 13.46 -2.90 17.16
CA LEU A 104 12.50 -3.51 18.06
C LEU A 104 11.10 -3.32 17.48
N ASN A 105 10.45 -4.41 17.12
CA ASN A 105 9.08 -4.45 16.62
C ASN A 105 8.13 -4.85 17.74
N PHE A 106 6.93 -4.29 17.71
CA PHE A 106 5.81 -4.72 18.54
C PHE A 106 4.66 -5.14 17.64
N PHE A 107 4.01 -6.26 17.97
CA PHE A 107 2.83 -6.76 17.27
C PHE A 107 1.71 -6.96 18.28
N ALA A 108 0.53 -6.44 17.99
CA ALA A 108 -0.69 -6.75 18.74
C ALA A 108 -1.55 -7.70 17.91
N TYR A 109 -1.86 -8.86 18.46
CA TYR A 109 -2.79 -9.82 17.87
C TYR A 109 -4.05 -9.92 18.72
N SER A 110 -5.21 -9.81 18.08
CA SER A 110 -6.52 -10.10 18.68
C SER A 110 -7.28 -10.98 17.69
N PRO A 111 -7.80 -12.15 18.10
CA PRO A 111 -8.73 -12.91 17.27
C PRO A 111 -9.92 -12.01 16.93
N LYS A 112 -10.37 -12.02 15.67
CA LYS A 112 -11.67 -11.45 15.35
C LYS A 112 -12.72 -12.34 15.98
N ASP A 113 -13.68 -11.75 16.69
CA ASP A 113 -14.87 -12.44 17.19
C ASP A 113 -15.62 -13.03 15.99
N SER A 114 -15.32 -14.28 15.64
CA SER A 114 -16.00 -15.01 14.59
C SER A 114 -17.32 -15.46 15.18
N GLY A 115 -18.31 -14.57 15.19
CA GLY A 115 -19.64 -14.75 15.77
C GLY A 115 -20.06 -16.20 15.89
N GLY A 116 -19.69 -16.80 17.02
CA GLY A 116 -19.96 -18.19 17.33
C GLY A 116 -21.41 -18.24 17.77
N GLY A 117 -22.29 -18.59 16.83
CA GLY A 117 -23.61 -19.08 17.18
C GLY A 117 -23.49 -20.15 18.26
N GLU A 118 -24.38 -20.04 19.23
CA GLU A 118 -24.62 -20.91 20.37
C GLU A 118 -24.24 -22.38 20.13
N ARG A 119 -23.55 -22.98 21.09
CA ARG A 119 -23.58 -24.42 21.38
C ARG A 119 -23.94 -24.61 22.84
#